data_AF-A0A857D1V9-F1
#
_entry.id   AF-A0A857D1V9-F1
#
_cell.length_a   1.000
_cell.length_b   1.000
_cell.length_c   1.000
_cell.angle_alpha   90.00
_cell.angle_beta   90.00
_cell.angle_gamma   90.00
#
_symmetry.space_group_name_H-M   'P 1'
#
loop_
_entity.id
_entity.type
_entity.pdbx_description
1 polymer ?
#
loop_
_entity_poly.entity_id
_entity_poly.type
_entity_poly.pdbx_seq_one_letter_code
_entity_poly.pdbx_strand_id
1 'polypeptide(L)'
;MTSPLLPILPAVDDVLFNFAESDGLSQVNQVNSARNQGLTAPELNTVVFLDAGVTDYQSLQAGVILGIATVILSPNQDGIEQITAFLQQNPQITTIHLVSHGAPGCLYLGNCQLNLTNIYDYRQQLQSWAKDISKNL
;
A
#
# COMPACT_ATOMS: atom_id res chain seq x y z
N MET A 1 -50.31 -50.43 13.76
CA MET A 1 -51.16 -49.27 13.40
C MET A 1 -50.21 -48.09 13.20
N THR A 2 -49.59 -48.00 12.01
CA THR A 2 -49.91 -47.05 10.91
C THR A 2 -49.36 -45.63 11.15
N SER A 3 -48.22 -45.30 10.51
CA SER A 3 -47.96 -43.94 10.00
C SER A 3 -48.98 -43.65 8.87
N PRO A 4 -49.37 -42.38 8.56
CA PRO A 4 -48.46 -41.50 7.79
C PRO A 4 -48.74 -39.96 7.83
N LEU A 5 -47.96 -39.24 6.99
CA LEU A 5 -48.21 -37.99 6.26
C LEU A 5 -47.83 -36.63 6.90
N LEU A 6 -46.80 -36.01 6.29
CA LEU A 6 -46.61 -34.57 6.17
C LEU A 6 -47.64 -33.96 5.20
N PRO A 7 -48.09 -32.72 5.44
CA PRO A 7 -48.56 -31.82 4.38
C PRO A 7 -47.62 -30.64 4.09
N ILE A 8 -47.73 -30.21 2.84
CA ILE A 8 -46.98 -29.23 2.04
C ILE A 8 -47.26 -27.76 2.42
N LEU A 9 -46.29 -26.86 2.19
CA LEU A 9 -46.40 -25.38 2.26
C LEU A 9 -47.48 -24.82 1.30
N PRO A 10 -48.13 -23.68 1.62
CA PRO A 10 -48.49 -22.70 0.61
C PRO A 10 -47.54 -21.49 0.65
N ALA A 11 -47.29 -20.99 -0.56
CA ALA A 11 -46.43 -19.87 -0.88
C ALA A 11 -47.16 -18.52 -0.71
N VAL A 12 -46.36 -17.46 -0.58
CA VAL A 12 -46.56 -16.03 -0.92
C VAL A 12 -47.92 -15.37 -0.59
N ASP A 13 -47.87 -14.24 0.11
CA ASP A 13 -48.47 -13.01 -0.43
C ASP A 13 -47.92 -11.77 0.27
N ASP A 14 -47.28 -10.94 -0.56
CA ASP A 14 -46.90 -9.56 -0.29
C ASP A 14 -48.16 -8.70 -0.05
N VAL A 15 -48.18 -7.94 1.06
CA VAL A 15 -49.04 -6.76 1.20
C VAL A 15 -48.16 -5.67 1.81
N LEU A 16 -47.52 -4.86 0.97
CA LEU A 16 -47.99 -3.53 0.57
C LEU A 16 -48.30 -2.62 1.77
N PHE A 17 -47.27 -1.91 2.24
CA PHE A 17 -47.49 -0.53 2.68
C PHE A 17 -46.91 0.41 1.64
N ASN A 18 -47.83 0.80 0.76
CA ASN A 18 -47.68 1.85 -0.23
C ASN A 18 -47.98 3.17 0.50
N PHE A 19 -46.96 4.00 0.74
CA PHE A 19 -47.16 5.43 0.96
C PHE A 19 -46.49 6.14 -0.21
N ALA A 20 -47.32 6.97 -0.85
CA ALA A 20 -47.14 7.53 -2.16
C ALA A 20 -45.82 8.30 -2.36
N GLU A 21 -45.40 8.33 -3.62
CA GLU A 21 -44.28 9.10 -4.14
C GLU A 21 -44.36 10.58 -3.79
N SER A 22 -43.27 11.13 -3.25
CA SER A 22 -42.59 12.29 -3.85
C SER A 22 -41.22 12.48 -3.21
N ASP A 23 -40.19 12.33 -4.05
CA ASP A 23 -38.86 12.93 -3.94
C ASP A 23 -37.91 12.43 -2.82
N GLY A 24 -37.17 11.37 -3.15
CA GLY A 24 -35.71 11.55 -3.25
C GLY A 24 -34.82 11.22 -2.05
N LEU A 25 -35.05 10.13 -1.30
CA LEU A 25 -34.06 9.64 -0.31
C LEU A 25 -33.77 8.13 -0.39
N SER A 26 -33.46 7.64 -1.59
CA SER A 26 -32.80 6.34 -1.81
C SER A 26 -31.27 6.48 -1.88
N GLN A 27 -30.64 7.17 -0.92
CA GLN A 27 -29.17 7.35 -0.92
C GLN A 27 -28.45 7.10 0.41
N VAL A 28 -29.09 6.51 1.43
CA VAL A 28 -28.43 6.32 2.74
C VAL A 28 -27.69 4.97 2.87
N ASN A 29 -27.74 4.07 1.87
CA ASN A 29 -27.02 2.78 1.93
C ASN A 29 -26.02 2.52 0.78
N GLN A 30 -25.68 3.53 -0.02
CA GLN A 30 -24.62 3.41 -1.06
C GLN A 30 -23.32 4.14 -0.71
N VAL A 31 -23.36 5.16 0.16
CA VAL A 31 -22.18 5.97 0.51
C VAL A 31 -21.17 5.21 1.39
N ASN A 32 -21.63 4.23 2.17
CA ASN A 32 -20.75 3.41 3.02
C ASN A 32 -20.07 2.27 2.23
N SER A 33 -20.63 1.86 1.10
CA SER A 33 -20.05 0.80 0.26
C SER A 33 -18.95 1.37 -0.64
N ALA A 34 -19.14 2.53 -1.27
CA ALA A 34 -18.14 3.10 -2.17
C ALA A 34 -16.83 3.52 -1.45
N ARG A 35 -16.91 3.90 -0.18
CA ARG A 35 -15.76 4.35 0.61
C ARG A 35 -14.90 3.20 1.14
N ASN A 36 -15.46 1.99 1.20
CA ASN A 36 -14.79 0.77 1.65
C ASN A 36 -14.37 -0.14 0.47
N GLN A 37 -14.53 0.31 -0.77
CA GLN A 37 -14.17 -0.42 -2.00
C GLN A 37 -12.95 0.19 -2.72
N GLY A 38 -12.27 1.15 -2.07
CA GLY A 38 -10.99 1.72 -2.53
C GLY A 38 -9.79 1.37 -1.65
N LEU A 39 -10.00 0.56 -0.61
CA LEU A 39 -8.90 -0.08 0.11
C LEU A 39 -8.59 -1.37 -0.65
N THR A 40 -7.93 -1.23 -1.80
CA THR A 40 -7.12 -2.34 -2.32
C THR A 40 -6.28 -2.83 -1.15
N ALA A 41 -6.18 -4.15 -0.97
CA ALA A 41 -5.33 -4.74 0.07
C ALA A 41 -4.01 -3.94 0.11
N PRO A 42 -3.49 -3.57 1.31
CA PRO A 42 -2.27 -2.77 1.42
C PRO A 42 -1.28 -3.34 0.43
N GLU A 43 -0.79 -2.53 -0.51
CA GLU A 43 -0.04 -3.03 -1.66
C GLU A 43 1.06 -3.97 -1.16
N LEU A 44 0.82 -5.28 -1.26
CA LEU A 44 1.61 -6.30 -0.55
C LEU A 44 3.06 -6.36 -1.06
N ASN A 45 3.33 -5.60 -2.11
CA ASN A 45 4.59 -5.49 -2.84
C ASN A 45 5.21 -4.08 -2.69
N THR A 46 4.76 -3.29 -1.72
CA THR A 46 5.24 -1.94 -1.46
C THR A 46 6.11 -1.91 -0.20
N VAL A 47 7.21 -1.16 -0.28
CA VAL A 47 8.13 -0.93 0.84
C VAL A 47 8.41 0.56 1.02
N VAL A 48 8.49 1.00 2.27
CA VAL A 48 8.92 2.35 2.64
C VAL A 48 10.33 2.28 3.22
N PHE A 49 11.27 2.95 2.58
CA PHE A 49 12.61 3.20 3.13
C PHE A 49 12.61 4.54 3.87
N LEU A 50 12.97 4.52 5.13
CA LEU A 50 13.13 5.71 5.97
C LEU A 50 14.62 5.88 6.29
N ASP A 51 15.17 7.02 5.94
CA ASP A 51 16.52 7.38 6.34
C ASP A 51 16.59 7.73 7.83
N ALA A 52 17.52 7.12 8.58
CA ALA A 52 17.66 7.36 10.02
C ALA A 52 18.14 8.77 10.37
N GLY A 53 18.68 9.52 9.40
CA GLY A 53 19.03 10.93 9.54
C GLY A 53 17.81 11.86 9.54
N VAL A 54 16.64 11.38 9.11
CA VAL A 54 15.39 12.15 9.19
C VAL A 54 15.00 12.38 10.64
N THR A 55 14.77 13.65 10.99
CA THR A 55 14.31 14.02 12.33
C THR A 55 12.99 13.31 12.65
N ASP A 56 12.94 12.61 13.77
CA ASP A 56 11.76 11.87 14.26
C ASP A 56 11.22 10.84 13.25
N TYR A 57 12.12 10.12 12.57
CA TYR A 57 11.75 9.04 11.64
C TYR A 57 10.87 7.95 12.27
N GLN A 58 10.91 7.79 13.60
CA GLN A 58 10.07 6.85 14.35
C GLN A 58 8.58 7.23 14.27
N SER A 59 8.25 8.51 14.33
CA SER A 59 6.86 8.98 14.13
C SER A 59 6.40 8.72 12.69
N LEU A 60 7.30 8.89 11.71
CA LEU A 60 7.00 8.54 10.30
C LEU A 60 6.77 7.03 10.15
N GLN A 61 7.60 6.20 10.78
CA GLN A 61 7.43 4.75 10.82
C GLN A 61 6.09 4.34 11.44
N ALA A 62 5.69 4.97 12.55
CA ALA A 62 4.41 4.72 13.20
C ALA A 62 3.20 5.12 12.33
N GLY A 63 3.39 6.06 11.40
CA GLY A 63 2.38 6.50 10.44
C GLY A 63 2.27 5.65 9.17
N VAL A 64 3.18 4.69 8.95
CA VAL A 64 3.09 3.79 7.79
C VAL A 64 1.87 2.88 7.94
N ILE A 65 1.11 2.72 6.85
CA ILE A 65 -0.08 1.87 6.80
C ILE A 65 0.29 0.43 7.18
N LEU A 66 -0.51 -0.18 8.06
CA LEU A 66 -0.31 -1.57 8.47
C LEU A 66 -0.28 -2.51 7.26
N GLY A 67 0.71 -3.42 7.25
CA GLY A 67 0.90 -4.38 6.17
C GLY A 67 1.91 -3.94 5.09
N ILE A 68 2.35 -2.67 5.09
CA ILE A 68 3.44 -2.21 4.24
C ILE A 68 4.79 -2.43 4.96
N ALA A 69 5.75 -3.01 4.26
CA ALA A 69 7.09 -3.22 4.82
C ALA A 69 7.78 -1.86 5.03
N THR A 70 8.44 -1.68 6.18
CA THR A 70 9.25 -0.50 6.46
C THR A 70 10.70 -0.90 6.73
N VAL A 71 11.64 -0.22 6.09
CA VAL A 71 13.08 -0.47 6.23
C VAL A 71 13.77 0.82 6.65
N ILE A 72 14.54 0.77 7.73
CA ILE A 72 15.32 1.92 8.19
C ILE A 72 16.72 1.83 7.58
N LEU A 73 17.13 2.86 6.84
CA LEU A 73 18.49 2.96 6.30
C LEU A 73 19.45 3.31 7.44
N SER A 74 20.48 2.49 7.60
CA SER A 74 21.53 2.72 8.59
C SER A 74 22.34 3.97 8.21
N PRO A 75 22.61 4.87 9.18
CA PRO A 75 23.40 6.08 8.93
C PRO A 75 24.88 5.78 8.65
N ASN A 76 25.34 4.55 8.89
CA ASN A 76 26.74 4.16 8.78
C ASN A 76 27.06 3.38 7.49
N GLN A 77 26.09 3.22 6.60
CA GLN A 77 26.22 2.46 5.36
C GLN A 77 25.70 3.28 4.19
N ASP A 78 26.17 2.94 2.99
CA ASP A 78 25.70 3.58 1.78
C ASP A 78 24.22 3.22 1.56
N GLY A 79 23.35 4.23 1.48
CA GLY A 79 21.91 3.99 1.33
C GLY A 79 21.53 3.39 -0.02
N ILE A 80 22.28 3.67 -1.09
CA ILE A 80 22.06 3.07 -2.40
C ILE A 80 22.39 1.58 -2.35
N GLU A 81 23.51 1.20 -1.71
CA GLU A 81 23.89 -0.20 -1.54
C GLU A 81 22.86 -0.97 -0.70
N GLN A 82 22.38 -0.37 0.40
CA GLN A 82 21.36 -0.97 1.26
C GLN A 82 20.05 -1.25 0.51
N ILE A 83 19.53 -0.26 -0.23
CA ILE A 83 18.31 -0.43 -1.03
C ILE A 83 18.53 -1.49 -2.11
N THR A 84 19.69 -1.47 -2.79
CA THR A 84 20.03 -2.47 -3.82
C THR A 84 20.01 -3.88 -3.26
N ALA A 85 20.66 -4.11 -2.11
CA ALA A 85 20.69 -5.41 -1.46
C ALA A 85 19.29 -5.87 -1.03
N PHE A 86 18.48 -4.95 -0.49
CA PHE A 86 17.10 -5.26 -0.12
C PHE A 86 16.25 -5.70 -1.31
N LEU A 87 16.30 -4.96 -2.43
CA LEU A 87 15.51 -5.27 -3.63
C LEU A 87 15.91 -6.60 -4.27
N GLN A 88 17.19 -6.95 -4.25
CA GLN A 88 17.67 -8.25 -4.75
C GLN A 88 17.15 -9.43 -3.91
N GLN A 89 16.97 -9.23 -2.60
CA GLN A 89 16.44 -10.24 -1.68
C GLN A 89 14.91 -10.31 -1.67
N ASN A 90 14.23 -9.28 -2.19
CA ASN A 90 12.78 -9.13 -2.16
C ASN A 90 12.21 -8.93 -3.57
N PRO A 91 12.30 -9.93 -4.46
CA PRO A 91 11.91 -9.81 -5.86
C PRO A 91 10.41 -9.59 -6.07
N GLN A 92 9.58 -9.78 -5.04
CA GLN A 92 8.15 -9.47 -5.08
C GLN A 92 7.84 -7.98 -5.03
N ILE A 93 8.79 -7.12 -4.63
CA ILE A 93 8.55 -5.68 -4.47
C ILE A 93 8.37 -5.01 -5.84
N THR A 94 7.28 -4.27 -5.98
CA THR A 94 6.91 -3.53 -7.20
C THR A 94 6.79 -2.03 -6.96
N THR A 95 6.94 -1.56 -5.73
CA THR A 95 6.92 -0.13 -5.42
C THR A 95 7.80 0.16 -4.21
N ILE A 96 8.58 1.23 -4.31
CA ILE A 96 9.37 1.76 -3.20
C ILE A 96 8.95 3.20 -2.93
N HIS A 97 8.81 3.55 -1.66
CA HIS A 97 8.77 4.92 -1.19
C HIS A 97 10.08 5.20 -0.46
N LEU A 98 10.65 6.38 -0.68
CA LEU A 98 11.90 6.79 -0.05
C LEU A 98 11.69 8.11 0.67
N VAL A 99 11.94 8.13 1.97
CA VAL A 99 11.86 9.32 2.80
C VAL A 99 13.24 9.63 3.36
N SER A 100 13.77 10.78 2.98
CA SER A 100 15.09 11.21 3.43
C SER A 100 15.22 12.73 3.44
N HIS A 101 16.34 13.22 4.00
CA HIS A 101 16.71 14.61 3.81
C HIS A 101 17.22 14.84 2.39
N GLY A 102 17.07 16.08 1.91
CA GLY A 102 17.57 16.50 0.61
C GLY A 102 17.99 17.97 0.61
N ALA A 103 18.75 18.31 -0.42
CA ALA A 103 19.13 19.68 -0.76
C ALA A 103 19.01 19.83 -2.30
N PRO A 104 19.05 21.05 -2.86
CA PRO A 104 19.02 21.23 -4.31
C PRO A 104 20.06 20.34 -5.02
N GLY A 105 19.58 19.43 -5.89
CA GLY A 105 20.43 18.49 -6.64
C GLY A 105 21.06 17.36 -5.82
N CYS A 106 20.56 17.08 -4.61
CA CYS A 106 21.18 16.15 -3.66
C CYS A 106 20.16 15.42 -2.78
N LEU A 107 20.35 14.11 -2.58
CA LEU A 107 19.66 13.28 -1.61
C LEU A 107 20.65 12.70 -0.59
N TYR A 108 20.28 12.71 0.69
CA TYR A 108 21.05 12.07 1.75
C TYR A 108 20.44 10.70 2.06
N LEU A 109 21.24 9.64 2.01
CA LEU A 109 20.78 8.25 2.14
C LEU A 109 21.83 7.43 2.90
N GLY A 110 21.58 7.15 4.17
CA GLY A 110 22.57 6.60 5.09
C GLY A 110 23.76 7.56 5.21
N ASN A 111 24.97 7.09 4.89
CA ASN A 111 26.16 7.94 4.77
C ASN A 111 26.42 8.43 3.34
N CYS A 112 25.56 8.08 2.37
CA CYS A 112 25.70 8.47 0.97
C CYS A 112 25.04 9.82 0.70
N GLN A 113 25.75 10.66 -0.04
CA GLN A 113 25.20 11.90 -0.61
C GLN A 113 25.05 11.72 -2.13
N LEU A 114 23.91 11.21 -2.58
CA LEU A 114 23.62 11.04 -4.00
C LEU A 114 23.33 12.41 -4.64
N ASN A 115 24.14 12.82 -5.61
CA ASN A 115 24.06 14.13 -6.23
C ASN A 115 24.51 14.11 -7.70
N LEU A 116 24.44 15.26 -8.38
CA LEU A 116 24.73 15.37 -9.82
C LEU A 116 26.17 14.97 -10.20
N THR A 117 27.12 14.99 -9.26
CA THR A 117 28.52 14.63 -9.52
C THR A 117 28.78 13.12 -9.48
N ASN A 118 28.03 12.37 -8.66
CA ASN A 118 28.24 10.93 -8.45
C ASN A 118 27.06 10.04 -8.88
N ILE A 119 25.95 10.61 -9.35
CA ILE A 119 24.78 9.83 -9.81
C ILE A 119 25.13 8.85 -10.94
N TYR A 120 26.14 9.16 -11.73
CA TYR A 120 26.60 8.26 -12.79
C TYR A 120 27.40 7.06 -12.26
N ASP A 121 28.03 7.18 -11.10
CA ASP A 121 28.73 6.07 -10.45
C ASP A 121 27.72 5.03 -9.94
N TYR A 122 26.55 5.49 -9.49
CA TYR A 122 25.43 4.64 -9.05
C TYR A 122 24.49 4.18 -10.18
N ARG A 123 24.80 4.51 -11.45
CA ARG A 123 23.90 4.24 -12.59
C ARG A 123 23.48 2.77 -12.65
N GLN A 124 24.42 1.86 -12.43
CA GLN A 124 24.15 0.42 -12.50
C GLN A 124 23.16 -0.03 -11.43
N GLN A 125 23.33 0.42 -10.18
CA GLN A 125 22.39 0.13 -9.09
C GLN A 125 21.01 0.75 -9.38
N LEU A 126 20.95 2.02 -9.78
CA LEU A 126 19.68 2.70 -10.06
C LEU A 126 18.92 2.04 -11.22
N GLN A 127 19.63 1.59 -12.26
CA GLN A 127 19.05 0.81 -13.34
C GLN A 127 18.58 -0.58 -12.87
N SER A 128 19.30 -1.21 -11.94
CA SER A 128 18.86 -2.48 -11.36
C SER A 128 17.59 -2.30 -10.55
N TRP A 129 17.42 -1.19 -9.82
CA TRP A 129 16.17 -0.91 -9.10
C TRP A 129 14.99 -0.86 -10.05
N ALA A 130 15.10 -0.09 -11.14
CA ALA A 130 14.05 0.01 -12.14
C ALA A 130 13.68 -1.37 -12.70
N LYS A 131 14.69 -2.20 -13.02
CA LYS A 131 14.49 -3.57 -13.49
C LYS A 131 13.84 -4.46 -12.43
N ASP A 132 14.29 -4.39 -11.18
CA ASP A 132 13.81 -5.25 -10.10
C ASP A 132 12.34 -4.97 -9.78
N ILE A 133 11.97 -3.69 -9.76
CA ILE A 133 10.63 -3.20 -9.45
C ILE A 133 9.64 -3.47 -10.61
N SER A 134 10.11 -3.45 -11.87
CA SER A 134 9.24 -3.67 -13.04
C SER A 134 8.99 -5.15 -13.39
N LYS A 135 9.61 -6.11 -12.69
CA LYS A 135 9.56 -7.54 -13.06
C LYS A 135 8.18 -8.19 -12.95
N ASN A 136 7.28 -7.63 -12.15
CA ASN A 136 5.99 -8.24 -11.84
C ASN A 136 4.79 -7.38 -12.27
N LEU A 137 4.99 -6.49 -13.26
CA LEU A 137 3.93 -5.71 -13.90
C LEU A 137 3.42 -6.40 -15.17
#